data_AF-A0A847B5B8-F1
#
_entry.id   AF-A0A847B5B8-F1
#
_cell.length_a   1.000
_cell.length_b   1.000
_cell.length_c   1.000
_cell.angle_alpha   90.00
_cell.angle_beta   90.00
_cell.angle_gamma   90.00
#
_symmetry.space_group_name_H-M   'P 1'
#
loop_
_entity.id
_entity.type
_entity.pdbx_description
1 polymer ?
#
loop_
_entity_poly.entity_id
_entity_poly.type
_entity_poly.pdbx_seq_one_letter_code
_entity_poly.pdbx_strand_id
1 'polypeptide(L)'
;MKKKLLFNIALFLFSFCQVGCASAKANLTYGTYVPHTVFSLKELTNDELYNRLFEKEETLLLAVYQDDYSKSCLCWTTFENVVTNYINNYHESVYLYNAHNLTESLKPLNIRQLQQSTPALYIFQGKKQVAAFSYDQKLDQALFEDLNGKIISQSIHRYVNAPKVYYVDEDFIADNLAQKNDFILGFMRETCGDCHYAMPNVILPYIHQNKINKNFYLFDFQKYYDLTKEADNEEAVIHYQNLKDLFRLSANSDALFGYRNGMVPTFHYYQQGELVDASVFFNDVVEKINERYMITNSFYSLERAQVLKYTNTVLEQMEISEHDVIQSSRTGSYHWATEKAALHHAPLLLAFLKMYYY
;
A
#
# COMPACT_ATOMS: atom_id res chain seq x y z
N MET A 1 66.90 44.24 27.10
CA MET A 1 65.82 44.71 26.20
C MET A 1 65.67 43.75 25.03
N LYS A 2 64.45 43.22 24.85
CA LYS A 2 63.82 42.70 23.61
C LYS A 2 64.47 41.46 22.96
N LYS A 3 63.76 40.42 22.53
CA LYS A 3 62.39 39.89 22.71
C LYS A 3 62.49 38.45 22.12
N LYS A 4 62.12 37.41 22.88
CA LYS A 4 62.07 36.02 22.38
C LYS A 4 60.88 35.89 21.43
N LEU A 5 61.12 35.42 20.21
CA LEU A 5 60.07 35.09 19.23
C LEU A 5 59.66 33.63 19.48
N LEU A 6 58.54 33.43 20.17
CA LEU A 6 57.90 32.12 20.32
C LEU A 6 57.06 31.85 19.07
N PHE A 7 57.53 30.92 18.25
CA PHE A 7 56.78 30.37 17.12
C PHE A 7 55.74 29.39 17.69
N ASN A 8 54.51 29.87 17.91
CA ASN A 8 53.36 29.03 18.22
C ASN A 8 52.93 28.34 16.91
N ILE A 9 53.33 27.07 16.76
CA ILE A 9 52.72 26.16 15.79
C ILE A 9 51.34 25.81 16.34
N ALA A 10 50.33 26.60 15.98
CA ALA A 10 48.95 26.22 16.14
C ALA A 10 48.65 25.11 15.12
N LEU A 11 48.78 23.85 15.57
CA LEU A 11 48.18 22.70 14.90
C LEU A 11 46.65 22.93 14.90
N PHE A 12 46.14 23.53 13.84
CA PHE A 12 44.72 23.43 13.51
C PHE A 12 44.46 21.97 13.12
N LEU A 13 44.09 21.17 14.12
CA LEU A 13 43.32 19.95 13.90
C LEU A 13 41.99 20.37 13.28
N PHE A 14 41.99 20.56 11.95
CA PHE A 14 40.78 20.42 11.16
C PHE A 14 40.39 18.94 11.27
N SER A 15 39.69 18.62 12.35
CA SER A 15 38.73 17.53 12.36
C SER A 15 37.72 17.90 11.28
N PHE A 16 38.01 17.46 10.05
CA PHE A 16 36.96 17.19 9.10
C PHE A 16 36.07 16.16 9.79
N CYS A 17 35.07 16.64 10.53
CA CYS A 17 33.81 15.95 10.62
C CYS A 17 33.40 15.72 9.17
N GLN A 18 33.80 14.58 8.62
CA GLN A 18 33.01 13.90 7.62
C GLN A 18 31.66 13.70 8.30
N VAL A 19 30.80 14.70 8.14
CA VAL A 19 29.36 14.51 8.23
C VAL A 19 29.12 13.48 7.14
N GLY A 20 29.21 12.19 7.51
CA GLY A 20 28.85 11.11 6.64
C GLY A 20 27.47 11.48 6.15
N CYS A 21 27.35 11.78 4.85
CA CYS A 21 26.06 11.97 4.24
C CYS A 21 25.35 10.63 4.43
N ALA A 22 24.55 10.54 5.50
CA ALA A 22 23.66 9.43 5.71
C ALA A 22 22.83 9.36 4.44
N SER A 23 23.01 8.29 3.66
CA SER A 23 22.22 8.06 2.47
C SER A 23 20.76 8.19 2.86
N ALA A 24 19.98 8.95 2.10
CA ALA A 24 18.56 9.09 2.35
C ALA A 24 17.93 7.70 2.42
N LYS A 25 17.29 7.39 3.55
CA LYS A 25 16.57 6.12 3.74
C LYS A 25 15.38 6.08 2.79
N ALA A 26 15.09 4.92 2.22
CA ALA A 26 13.82 4.71 1.53
C ALA A 26 12.67 4.62 2.55
N ASN A 27 11.42 4.77 2.12
CA ASN A 27 10.26 4.54 3.00
C ASN A 27 9.65 3.20 2.60
N LEU A 28 9.39 2.29 3.56
CA LEU A 28 8.60 1.11 3.26
C LEU A 28 7.24 1.53 2.70
N THR A 29 6.75 0.81 1.69
CA THR A 29 5.51 1.20 1.01
C THR A 29 4.31 0.90 1.90
N TYR A 30 4.27 -0.32 2.45
CA TYR A 30 3.14 -0.82 3.21
C TYR A 30 3.57 -1.39 4.56
N GLY A 31 2.71 -1.14 5.54
CA GLY A 31 2.68 -1.83 6.82
C GLY A 31 1.35 -2.55 7.00
N THR A 32 1.17 -3.14 8.17
CA THR A 32 -0.07 -3.85 8.50
C THR A 32 -0.33 -3.85 10.01
N TYR A 33 -1.58 -3.53 10.38
CA TYR A 33 -2.11 -3.74 11.72
C TYR A 33 -2.92 -5.03 11.83
N VAL A 34 -3.11 -5.76 10.73
CA VAL A 34 -3.73 -7.09 10.75
C VAL A 34 -2.82 -8.01 11.57
N PRO A 35 -3.29 -8.65 12.65
CA PRO A 35 -2.47 -9.56 13.44
C PRO A 35 -1.97 -10.73 12.58
N HIS A 36 -0.67 -11.00 12.63
CA HIS A 36 -0.08 -12.13 11.92
C HIS A 36 0.19 -13.29 12.86
N THR A 37 -0.18 -14.49 12.41
CA THR A 37 0.39 -15.75 12.84
C THR A 37 1.41 -16.22 11.82
N VAL A 38 2.23 -17.21 12.19
CA VAL A 38 3.14 -17.88 11.25
C VAL A 38 2.42 -18.35 9.97
N PHE A 39 1.15 -18.75 10.07
CA PHE A 39 0.35 -19.22 8.94
C PHE A 39 -0.29 -18.12 8.07
N SER A 40 -0.06 -16.85 8.39
CA SER A 40 -0.72 -15.71 7.71
C SER A 40 0.24 -14.81 6.93
N LEU A 41 1.51 -15.18 6.85
CA LEU A 41 2.49 -14.44 6.06
C LEU A 41 2.15 -14.55 4.57
N LYS A 42 2.12 -13.41 3.86
CA LYS A 42 1.78 -13.37 2.44
C LYS A 42 2.97 -13.81 1.58
N GLU A 43 2.87 -15.00 0.99
CA GLU A 43 3.77 -15.45 -0.08
C GLU A 43 3.40 -14.80 -1.42
N LEU A 44 4.40 -14.28 -2.12
CA LEU A 44 4.23 -13.67 -3.43
C LEU A 44 4.56 -14.66 -4.55
N THR A 45 3.71 -14.67 -5.57
CA THR A 45 4.02 -15.26 -6.87
C THR A 45 5.04 -14.41 -7.64
N ASN A 46 5.57 -14.95 -8.74
CA ASN A 46 6.48 -14.21 -9.62
C ASN A 46 5.84 -12.95 -10.20
N ASP A 47 4.58 -13.05 -10.61
CA ASP A 47 3.87 -11.93 -11.22
C ASP A 47 3.58 -10.84 -10.18
N GLU A 48 3.25 -11.20 -8.95
CA GLU A 48 3.07 -10.24 -7.87
C GLU A 48 4.39 -9.56 -7.48
N LEU A 49 5.48 -10.32 -7.32
CA LEU A 49 6.78 -9.75 -7.01
C LEU A 49 7.28 -8.84 -8.15
N TYR A 50 7.10 -9.27 -9.40
CA TYR A 50 7.43 -8.47 -10.58
C TYR A 50 6.62 -7.17 -10.60
N ASN A 51 5.29 -7.25 -10.47
CA ASN A 51 4.42 -6.09 -10.47
C ASN A 51 4.80 -5.09 -9.37
N ARG A 52 5.03 -5.58 -8.13
CA ARG A 52 5.42 -4.72 -7.00
C ARG A 52 6.76 -4.01 -7.22
N LEU A 53 7.78 -4.72 -7.70
CA LEU A 53 9.13 -4.16 -7.82
C LEU A 53 9.40 -3.41 -9.14
N PHE A 54 8.80 -3.83 -10.24
CA PHE A 54 9.10 -3.29 -11.58
C PHE A 54 8.03 -2.32 -12.08
N GLU A 55 6.74 -2.61 -11.84
CA GLU A 55 5.64 -1.77 -12.34
C GLU A 55 5.23 -0.71 -11.32
N LYS A 56 5.17 -1.07 -10.03
CA LYS A 56 4.76 -0.18 -8.93
C LYS A 56 5.94 0.50 -8.21
N GLU A 57 7.17 0.04 -8.47
CA GLU A 57 8.40 0.51 -7.83
C GLU A 57 8.33 0.56 -6.28
N GLU A 58 7.66 -0.41 -5.67
CA GLU A 58 7.48 -0.49 -4.22
C GLU A 58 8.82 -0.66 -3.48
N THR A 59 8.94 -0.05 -2.31
CA THR A 59 9.95 -0.43 -1.31
C THR A 59 9.34 -1.48 -0.38
N LEU A 60 9.95 -2.67 -0.30
CA LEU A 60 9.43 -3.80 0.47
C LEU A 60 10.52 -4.60 1.17
N LEU A 61 10.10 -5.35 2.19
CA LEU A 61 10.88 -6.38 2.85
C LEU A 61 10.50 -7.74 2.26
N LEU A 62 11.49 -8.51 1.81
CA LEU A 62 11.28 -9.83 1.22
C LEU A 62 12.07 -10.88 2.00
N ALA A 63 11.37 -11.77 2.71
CA ALA A 63 11.94 -12.96 3.30
C ALA A 63 11.95 -14.08 2.26
N VAL A 64 13.13 -14.60 1.96
CA VAL A 64 13.34 -15.64 0.96
C VAL A 64 13.73 -16.94 1.64
N TYR A 65 13.08 -18.02 1.23
CA TYR A 65 13.31 -19.36 1.74
C TYR A 65 13.47 -20.37 0.59
N GLN A 66 13.88 -21.57 0.95
CA GLN A 66 13.94 -22.74 0.07
C GLN A 66 13.16 -23.89 0.68
N ASP A 67 12.77 -24.83 -0.16
CA ASP A 67 11.92 -25.99 0.11
C ASP A 67 10.40 -25.75 0.09
N ASP A 68 9.67 -26.86 0.00
CA ASP A 68 8.24 -26.91 0.32
C ASP A 68 8.05 -26.56 1.80
N TYR A 69 7.07 -25.70 2.10
CA TYR A 69 6.69 -25.29 3.46
C TYR A 69 6.50 -26.49 4.42
N SER A 70 6.16 -27.67 3.87
CA SER A 70 5.96 -28.93 4.60
C SER A 70 7.25 -29.65 5.05
N LYS A 71 8.43 -29.19 4.63
CA LYS A 71 9.75 -29.75 4.98
C LYS A 71 10.72 -28.69 5.50
N SER A 72 10.18 -27.59 6.04
CA SER A 72 10.96 -26.45 6.50
C SER A 72 12.08 -26.86 7.46
N CYS A 73 13.31 -26.43 7.16
CA CYS A 73 14.45 -26.59 8.06
C CYS A 73 14.20 -25.80 9.36
N LEU A 74 14.82 -26.24 10.47
CA LEU A 74 14.68 -25.58 11.78
C LEU A 74 15.04 -24.08 11.73
N CYS A 75 15.99 -23.71 10.86
CA CYS A 75 16.40 -22.32 10.64
C CYS A 75 15.24 -21.47 10.07
N TRP A 76 14.47 -22.01 9.12
CA TRP A 76 13.29 -21.31 8.59
C TRP A 76 12.22 -21.15 9.64
N THR A 77 11.83 -22.23 10.34
CA THR A 77 10.80 -22.15 11.39
C THR A 77 11.15 -21.14 12.47
N THR A 78 12.43 -21.04 12.84
CA THR A 78 12.88 -20.01 13.79
C THR A 78 12.73 -18.61 13.20
N PHE A 79 13.19 -18.41 11.97
CA PHE A 79 13.13 -17.10 11.32
C PHE A 79 11.70 -16.65 11.02
N GLU A 80 10.80 -17.55 10.67
CA GLU A 80 9.38 -17.29 10.46
C GLU A 80 8.72 -16.71 11.73
N ASN A 81 9.07 -17.25 12.91
CA ASN A 81 8.63 -16.68 14.18
C ASN A 81 9.21 -15.28 14.43
N VAL A 82 10.48 -15.06 14.10
CA VAL A 82 11.11 -13.74 14.18
C VAL A 82 10.39 -12.72 13.29
N VAL A 83 10.12 -13.09 12.03
CA VAL A 83 9.38 -12.24 11.08
C VAL A 83 7.97 -11.94 11.57
N THR A 84 7.26 -12.95 12.05
CA THR A 84 5.90 -12.79 12.60
C THR A 84 5.89 -11.82 13.78
N ASN A 85 6.82 -12.01 14.73
CA ASN A 85 6.94 -11.12 15.89
C ASN A 85 7.34 -9.70 15.48
N TYR A 86 8.21 -9.57 14.49
CA TYR A 86 8.59 -8.27 13.95
C TYR A 86 7.37 -7.55 13.32
N ILE A 87 6.59 -8.21 12.47
CA ILE A 87 5.38 -7.63 11.86
C ILE A 87 4.41 -7.19 12.97
N ASN A 88 4.16 -8.03 13.97
CA ASN A 88 3.22 -7.72 15.04
C ASN A 88 3.68 -6.57 15.96
N ASN A 89 4.99 -6.44 16.19
CA ASN A 89 5.55 -5.41 17.07
C ASN A 89 5.79 -4.07 16.38
N TYR A 90 6.14 -4.09 15.09
CA TYR A 90 6.54 -2.89 14.34
C TYR A 90 5.55 -2.50 13.24
N HIS A 91 4.58 -3.36 12.92
CA HIS A 91 3.53 -3.15 11.93
C HIS A 91 4.06 -2.96 10.50
N GLU A 92 5.19 -3.60 10.16
CA GLU A 92 5.86 -3.47 8.87
C GLU A 92 5.73 -4.76 8.08
N SER A 93 5.20 -4.68 6.85
CA SER A 93 4.92 -5.87 6.05
C SER A 93 6.22 -6.53 5.58
N VAL A 94 6.33 -7.83 5.82
CA VAL A 94 7.35 -8.70 5.23
C VAL A 94 6.65 -9.72 4.35
N TYR A 95 7.06 -9.76 3.08
CA TYR A 95 6.53 -10.70 2.10
C TYR A 95 7.42 -11.93 2.02
N LEU A 96 6.81 -13.09 1.78
CA LEU A 96 7.55 -14.33 1.56
C LEU A 96 7.75 -14.57 0.07
N TYR A 97 8.86 -15.22 -0.28
CA TYR A 97 9.10 -15.69 -1.63
C TYR A 97 9.90 -16.97 -1.64
N ASN A 98 9.36 -18.02 -2.27
CA ASN A 98 10.06 -19.26 -2.48
C ASN A 98 11.11 -19.09 -3.59
N ALA A 99 12.38 -19.27 -3.26
CA ALA A 99 13.46 -19.09 -4.21
C ALA A 99 13.42 -20.09 -5.39
N HIS A 100 12.70 -21.21 -5.27
CA HIS A 100 12.47 -22.16 -6.37
C HIS A 100 11.61 -21.58 -7.49
N ASN A 101 10.76 -20.58 -7.19
CA ASN A 101 9.88 -19.97 -8.18
C ASN A 101 10.63 -19.03 -9.14
N LEU A 102 11.92 -18.76 -8.92
CA LEU A 102 12.64 -17.69 -9.61
C LEU A 102 12.79 -17.90 -11.13
N THR A 103 12.05 -17.08 -11.87
CA THR A 103 12.03 -17.03 -13.34
C THR A 103 13.08 -16.08 -13.93
N GLU A 104 13.20 -16.10 -15.25
CA GLU A 104 14.06 -15.21 -16.03
C GLU A 104 13.73 -13.71 -15.85
N SER A 105 12.44 -13.36 -15.69
CA SER A 105 11.99 -11.97 -15.52
C SER A 105 12.50 -11.33 -14.23
N LEU A 106 12.77 -12.13 -13.20
CA LEU A 106 13.26 -11.68 -11.89
C LEU A 106 14.79 -11.79 -11.74
N LYS A 107 15.51 -12.25 -12.77
CA LYS A 107 16.98 -12.30 -12.76
C LYS A 107 17.67 -11.00 -12.34
N PRO A 108 17.19 -9.80 -12.73
CA PRO A 108 17.83 -8.54 -12.33
C PRO A 108 17.90 -8.33 -10.82
N LEU A 109 17.04 -8.99 -10.03
CA LEU A 109 17.03 -8.89 -8.57
C LEU A 109 18.20 -9.62 -7.90
N ASN A 110 18.94 -10.45 -8.66
CA ASN A 110 20.11 -11.20 -8.19
C ASN A 110 19.87 -12.12 -6.97
N ILE A 111 18.62 -12.55 -6.75
CA ILE A 111 18.22 -13.45 -5.65
C ILE A 111 18.96 -14.81 -5.74
N ARG A 112 19.38 -15.25 -6.95
CA ARG A 112 20.11 -16.52 -7.17
C ARG A 112 21.44 -16.60 -6.44
N GLN A 113 22.16 -15.50 -6.25
CA GLN A 113 23.47 -15.55 -5.55
C GLN A 113 23.33 -15.96 -4.08
N LEU A 114 22.13 -15.82 -3.52
CA LEU A 114 21.80 -16.08 -2.13
C LEU A 114 20.80 -17.24 -1.97
N GLN A 115 20.40 -17.88 -3.07
CA GLN A 115 19.79 -19.21 -3.03
C GLN A 115 20.69 -20.22 -2.29
N GLN A 116 21.99 -19.98 -2.18
CA GLN A 116 22.84 -20.90 -1.42
C GLN A 116 22.75 -20.68 0.11
N SER A 117 22.07 -19.62 0.56
CA SER A 117 22.09 -19.14 1.94
C SER A 117 20.72 -18.67 2.43
N THR A 118 19.73 -19.55 2.35
CA THR A 118 18.41 -19.31 2.95
C THR A 118 18.31 -19.86 4.38
N PRO A 119 17.57 -19.19 5.28
CA PRO A 119 16.76 -18.02 5.02
C PRO A 119 17.56 -16.73 4.79
N ALA A 120 16.99 -15.86 3.97
CA ALA A 120 17.54 -14.54 3.67
C ALA A 120 16.45 -13.47 3.78
N LEU A 121 16.85 -12.25 4.09
CA LEU A 121 15.97 -11.09 4.14
C LEU A 121 16.53 -9.98 3.25
N TYR A 122 15.68 -9.42 2.40
CA TYR A 122 16.05 -8.37 1.48
C TYR A 122 15.24 -7.11 1.72
N ILE A 123 15.87 -5.99 1.44
CA ILE A 123 15.20 -4.70 1.30
C ILE A 123 15.34 -4.30 -0.16
N PHE A 124 14.21 -4.20 -0.85
CA PHE A 124 14.15 -3.70 -2.22
C PHE A 124 13.52 -2.31 -2.24
N GLN A 125 13.96 -1.48 -3.19
CA GLN A 125 13.31 -0.25 -3.61
C GLN A 125 13.15 -0.31 -5.13
N GLY A 126 11.95 -0.68 -5.57
CA GLY A 126 11.73 -1.16 -6.93
C GLY A 126 12.72 -2.27 -7.30
N LYS A 127 13.31 -2.21 -8.49
CA LYS A 127 14.32 -3.18 -8.93
C LYS A 127 15.67 -3.12 -8.19
N LYS A 128 15.90 -2.14 -7.30
CA LYS A 128 17.19 -1.95 -6.62
C LYS A 128 17.20 -2.69 -5.28
N GLN A 129 18.16 -3.60 -5.09
CA GLN A 129 18.48 -4.15 -3.78
C GLN A 129 19.18 -3.07 -2.93
N VAL A 130 18.56 -2.69 -1.81
CA VAL A 130 19.08 -1.72 -0.85
C VAL A 130 19.93 -2.40 0.21
N ALA A 131 19.49 -3.56 0.69
CA ALA A 131 20.21 -4.39 1.64
C ALA A 131 19.82 -5.86 1.48
N ALA A 132 20.70 -6.76 1.91
CA ALA A 132 20.43 -8.18 2.04
C ALA A 132 21.10 -8.71 3.31
N PHE A 133 20.42 -9.63 3.98
CA PHE A 133 20.88 -10.33 5.17
C PHE A 133 20.72 -11.82 4.91
N SER A 134 21.64 -12.63 5.43
CA SER A 134 21.70 -14.05 5.13
C SER A 134 22.05 -14.86 6.36
N TYR A 135 21.32 -15.96 6.61
CA TYR A 135 21.56 -16.81 7.79
C TYR A 135 23.00 -17.33 7.88
N ASP A 136 23.59 -17.69 6.74
CA ASP A 136 24.97 -18.21 6.69
C ASP A 136 26.05 -17.15 6.99
N GLN A 137 25.68 -15.86 6.96
CA GLN A 137 26.61 -14.81 7.31
C GLN A 137 26.62 -14.63 8.83
N LYS A 138 27.74 -15.00 9.46
CA LYS A 138 27.93 -14.94 10.92
C LYS A 138 27.56 -13.57 11.54
N LEU A 139 27.73 -12.48 10.79
CA LEU A 139 27.38 -11.13 11.26
C LEU A 139 25.87 -10.89 11.30
N ASP A 140 25.10 -11.61 10.50
CA ASP A 140 23.65 -11.47 10.39
C ASP A 140 22.88 -12.51 11.21
N GLN A 141 23.50 -13.62 11.62
CA GLN A 141 22.82 -14.73 12.29
C GLN A 141 21.94 -14.29 13.47
N ALA A 142 22.40 -13.30 14.26
CA ALA A 142 21.63 -12.76 15.39
C ALA A 142 20.28 -12.13 14.97
N LEU A 143 20.15 -11.63 13.74
CA LEU A 143 18.89 -11.12 13.18
C LEU A 143 17.86 -12.24 13.03
N PHE A 144 18.29 -13.42 12.57
CA PHE A 144 17.40 -14.53 12.24
C PHE A 144 16.93 -15.34 13.45
N GLU A 145 17.56 -15.11 14.61
CA GLU A 145 17.26 -15.75 15.89
C GLU A 145 16.64 -14.76 16.89
N ASP A 146 16.36 -13.53 16.46
CA ASP A 146 15.88 -12.42 17.29
C ASP A 146 14.37 -12.50 17.59
N LEU A 147 13.98 -13.39 18.50
CA LEU A 147 12.57 -13.60 18.83
C LEU A 147 11.83 -12.37 19.36
N ASN A 148 12.53 -11.32 19.82
CA ASN A 148 11.90 -10.07 20.28
C ASN A 148 11.77 -8.99 19.18
N GLY A 149 12.34 -9.22 18.00
CA GLY A 149 12.25 -8.32 16.85
C GLY A 149 13.11 -7.05 16.90
N LYS A 150 13.91 -6.82 17.95
CA LYS A 150 14.72 -5.61 18.13
C LYS A 150 15.92 -5.52 17.20
N ILE A 151 16.69 -6.58 17.05
CA ILE A 151 17.87 -6.67 16.17
C ILE A 151 17.44 -6.57 14.71
N ILE A 152 16.39 -7.28 14.31
CA ILE A 152 15.84 -7.19 12.96
C ILE A 152 15.34 -5.77 12.66
N SER A 153 14.58 -5.16 13.58
CA SER A 153 14.13 -3.77 13.46
C SER A 153 15.28 -2.76 13.34
N GLN A 154 16.25 -2.83 14.25
CA GLN A 154 17.45 -1.98 14.18
C GLN A 154 18.22 -2.17 12.87
N SER A 155 18.27 -3.40 12.36
CA SER A 155 18.98 -3.71 11.13
C SER A 155 18.28 -3.14 9.90
N ILE A 156 16.96 -3.28 9.84
CA ILE A 156 16.12 -2.77 8.74
C ILE A 156 16.07 -1.25 8.75
N HIS A 157 15.84 -0.63 9.91
CA HIS A 157 15.70 0.83 10.05
C HIS A 157 17.00 1.60 9.83
N ARG A 158 18.14 0.94 9.59
CA ARG A 158 19.33 1.61 9.03
C ARG A 158 19.10 2.07 7.60
N TYR A 159 18.26 1.36 6.84
CA TYR A 159 18.10 1.53 5.40
C TYR A 159 16.74 2.12 5.01
N VAL A 160 15.71 1.87 5.82
CA VAL A 160 14.34 2.32 5.54
C VAL A 160 13.71 3.03 6.73
N ASN A 161 12.71 3.86 6.44
CA ASN A 161 11.76 4.38 7.41
C ASN A 161 10.50 3.52 7.40
N ALA A 162 9.77 3.55 8.52
CA ALA A 162 8.46 2.94 8.66
C ALA A 162 7.47 3.42 7.58
N PRO A 163 6.50 2.57 7.18
CA PRO A 163 5.52 2.92 6.17
C PRO A 163 4.55 3.99 6.66
N LYS A 164 3.83 4.59 5.72
CA LYS A 164 2.72 5.52 5.99
C LYS A 164 1.36 4.98 5.58
N VAL A 165 1.35 3.86 4.86
CA VAL A 165 0.14 3.18 4.43
C VAL A 165 0.09 1.82 5.12
N TYR A 166 -1.01 1.53 5.81
CA TYR A 166 -1.17 0.32 6.61
C TYR A 166 -2.43 -0.43 6.21
N TYR A 167 -2.30 -1.72 5.93
CA TYR A 167 -3.44 -2.61 5.84
C TYR A 167 -4.06 -2.82 7.23
N VAL A 168 -5.39 -2.85 7.29
CA VAL A 168 -6.17 -3.00 8.52
C VAL A 168 -7.29 -4.03 8.32
N ASP A 169 -7.81 -4.56 9.42
CA ASP A 169 -8.95 -5.46 9.45
C ASP A 169 -10.17 -4.81 10.13
N GLU A 170 -11.23 -5.59 10.29
CA GLU A 170 -12.50 -5.14 10.88
C GLU A 170 -12.32 -4.73 12.34
N ASP A 171 -11.51 -5.46 13.10
CA ASP A 171 -11.26 -5.20 14.52
C ASP A 171 -10.57 -3.85 14.71
N PHE A 172 -9.54 -3.54 13.91
CA PHE A 172 -8.89 -2.24 13.92
C PHE A 172 -9.88 -1.11 13.65
N ILE A 173 -10.79 -1.29 12.67
CA ILE A 173 -11.78 -0.27 12.32
C ILE A 173 -12.77 -0.09 13.46
N ALA A 174 -13.32 -1.18 14.00
CA ALA A 174 -14.25 -1.17 15.11
C ALA A 174 -13.66 -0.46 16.34
N ASP A 175 -12.41 -0.76 16.68
CA ASP A 175 -11.70 -0.12 17.79
C ASP A 175 -11.52 1.38 17.57
N ASN A 176 -11.13 1.82 16.37
CA ASN A 176 -10.96 3.24 16.07
C ASN A 176 -12.30 4.01 16.10
N LEU A 177 -13.39 3.39 15.65
CA LEU A 177 -14.73 3.95 15.75
C LEU A 177 -15.17 4.07 17.22
N ALA A 178 -14.98 3.02 18.01
CA ALA A 178 -15.34 3.00 19.43
C ALA A 178 -14.53 4.03 20.26
N GLN A 179 -13.25 4.20 19.94
CA GLN A 179 -12.37 5.19 20.56
C GLN A 179 -12.59 6.61 20.03
N LYS A 180 -13.44 6.79 19.01
CA LYS A 180 -13.74 8.09 18.38
C LYS A 180 -12.48 8.75 17.80
N ASN A 181 -11.59 7.95 17.22
CA ASN A 181 -10.41 8.45 16.55
C ASN A 181 -10.79 9.07 15.20
N ASP A 182 -10.01 10.07 14.77
CA ASP A 182 -10.12 10.67 13.45
C ASP A 182 -9.15 9.96 12.50
N PHE A 183 -9.65 9.39 11.41
CA PHE A 183 -8.82 8.64 10.47
C PHE A 183 -9.41 8.58 9.05
N ILE A 184 -8.53 8.32 8.08
CA ILE A 184 -8.93 8.00 6.71
C ILE A 184 -8.78 6.51 6.47
N LEU A 185 -9.82 5.91 5.91
CA LEU A 185 -9.86 4.51 5.52
C LEU A 185 -10.13 4.41 4.02
N GLY A 186 -9.19 3.82 3.28
CA GLY A 186 -9.38 3.44 1.89
C GLY A 186 -9.86 2.01 1.77
N PHE A 187 -10.93 1.79 1.03
CA PHE A 187 -11.47 0.49 0.69
C PHE A 187 -11.02 0.12 -0.71
N MET A 188 -10.28 -0.98 -0.81
CA MET A 188 -9.62 -1.42 -2.03
C MET A 188 -9.90 -2.90 -2.29
N ARG A 189 -9.64 -3.33 -3.52
CA ARG A 189 -9.54 -4.74 -3.88
C ARG A 189 -8.32 -4.93 -4.77
N GLU A 190 -7.42 -5.84 -4.40
CA GLU A 190 -6.19 -6.10 -5.15
C GLU A 190 -6.48 -6.37 -6.65
N THR A 191 -7.48 -7.18 -7.00
CA THR A 191 -7.82 -7.47 -8.41
C THR A 191 -8.64 -6.38 -9.11
N CYS A 192 -8.95 -5.25 -8.46
CA CYS A 192 -9.70 -4.17 -9.08
C CYS A 192 -8.77 -3.26 -9.90
N GLY A 193 -9.04 -3.15 -11.21
CA GLY A 193 -8.26 -2.30 -12.12
C GLY A 193 -8.19 -0.83 -11.69
N ASP A 194 -9.30 -0.28 -11.19
CA ASP A 194 -9.35 1.11 -10.69
C ASP A 194 -8.52 1.28 -9.41
N CYS A 195 -8.50 0.27 -8.52
CA CYS A 195 -7.67 0.27 -7.31
C CYS A 195 -6.18 0.23 -7.64
N HIS A 196 -5.81 -0.52 -8.68
CA HIS A 196 -4.44 -0.57 -9.19
C HIS A 196 -3.93 0.76 -9.74
N TYR A 197 -4.83 1.65 -10.17
CA TYR A 197 -4.44 2.98 -10.61
C TYR A 197 -4.25 3.94 -9.44
N ALA A 198 -5.23 4.01 -8.52
CA ALA A 198 -5.30 5.05 -7.48
C ALA A 198 -4.07 5.07 -6.55
N MET A 199 -3.58 3.90 -6.14
CA MET A 199 -2.48 3.78 -5.18
C MET A 199 -1.13 4.30 -5.73
N PRO A 200 -0.57 3.72 -6.81
CA PRO A 200 0.73 4.15 -7.32
C PRO A 200 0.72 5.51 -8.02
N ASN A 201 -0.41 5.92 -8.63
CA ASN A 201 -0.44 7.14 -9.43
C ASN A 201 -0.94 8.38 -8.67
N VAL A 202 -1.65 8.22 -7.54
CA VAL A 202 -2.24 9.35 -6.80
C VAL A 202 -1.81 9.34 -5.33
N ILE A 203 -2.08 8.27 -4.59
CA ILE A 203 -1.95 8.27 -3.13
C ILE A 203 -0.48 8.23 -2.68
N LEU A 204 0.30 7.27 -3.17
CA LEU A 204 1.72 7.14 -2.79
C LEU A 204 2.54 8.38 -3.20
N PRO A 205 2.41 8.92 -4.43
CA PRO A 205 3.05 10.18 -4.79
C PRO A 205 2.66 11.34 -3.86
N TYR A 206 1.37 11.44 -3.52
CA TYR A 206 0.88 12.48 -2.61
C TYR A 206 1.55 12.37 -1.23
N ILE A 207 1.56 11.19 -0.62
CA ILE A 207 2.19 10.94 0.69
C ILE A 207 3.68 11.32 0.66
N HIS A 208 4.41 10.89 -0.37
CA HIS A 208 5.85 11.14 -0.51
C HIS A 208 6.19 12.63 -0.70
N GLN A 209 5.41 13.35 -1.50
CA GLN A 209 5.67 14.77 -1.80
C GLN A 209 5.32 15.69 -0.64
N ASN A 210 4.34 15.31 0.19
CA ASN A 210 3.71 16.20 1.16
C ASN A 210 4.18 15.98 2.61
N LYS A 211 5.11 15.04 2.86
CA LYS A 211 5.66 14.73 4.20
C LYS A 211 4.55 14.55 5.26
N ILE A 212 3.54 13.78 4.89
CA ILE A 212 2.34 13.58 5.72
C ILE A 212 2.73 12.88 7.03
N ASN A 213 2.27 13.45 8.16
CA ASN A 213 2.58 12.90 9.48
C ASN A 213 1.62 11.78 9.91
N LYS A 214 0.34 11.84 9.48
CA LYS A 214 -0.67 10.84 9.80
C LYS A 214 -0.50 9.57 8.95
N ASN A 215 -0.98 8.45 9.47
CA ASN A 215 -1.03 7.18 8.75
C ASN A 215 -2.29 7.11 7.87
N PHE A 216 -2.17 6.36 6.78
CA PHE A 216 -3.25 6.02 5.87
C PHE A 216 -3.63 4.55 6.05
N TYR A 217 -4.91 4.26 6.25
CA TYR A 217 -5.39 2.91 6.48
C TYR A 217 -6.08 2.35 5.25
N LEU A 218 -5.80 1.09 4.93
CA LEU A 218 -6.38 0.36 3.80
C LEU A 218 -7.10 -0.90 4.28
N PHE A 219 -8.36 -1.04 3.92
CA PHE A 219 -9.10 -2.29 4.05
C PHE A 219 -9.15 -2.97 2.69
N ASP A 220 -8.55 -4.17 2.58
CA ASP A 220 -8.54 -4.94 1.33
C ASP A 220 -9.66 -5.98 1.32
N PHE A 221 -10.59 -5.80 0.39
CA PHE A 221 -11.71 -6.69 0.17
C PHE A 221 -11.36 -7.97 -0.59
N GLN A 222 -10.14 -8.12 -1.11
CA GLN A 222 -9.76 -9.23 -1.98
C GLN A 222 -10.10 -10.60 -1.39
N LYS A 223 -9.70 -10.87 -0.14
CA LYS A 223 -9.95 -12.16 0.52
C LYS A 223 -11.44 -12.50 0.59
N TYR A 224 -12.29 -11.53 0.90
CA TYR A 224 -13.73 -11.73 1.00
C TYR A 224 -14.37 -11.92 -0.37
N TYR A 225 -13.89 -11.17 -1.36
CA TYR A 225 -14.34 -11.30 -2.75
C TYR A 225 -13.99 -12.67 -3.33
N ASP A 226 -12.80 -13.20 -3.07
CA ASP A 226 -12.37 -14.52 -3.57
C ASP A 226 -13.23 -15.64 -3.00
N LEU A 227 -13.59 -15.58 -1.71
CA LEU A 227 -14.53 -16.53 -1.10
C LEU A 227 -15.90 -16.52 -1.79
N THR A 228 -16.35 -15.38 -2.32
CA THR A 228 -17.61 -15.32 -3.11
C THR A 228 -17.53 -16.01 -4.48
N LYS A 229 -16.32 -16.36 -4.94
CA LYS A 229 -16.09 -17.06 -6.22
C LYS A 229 -16.03 -18.57 -6.06
N GLU A 230 -15.92 -19.06 -4.84
CA GLU A 230 -15.99 -20.48 -4.53
C GLU A 230 -17.42 -20.98 -4.77
N ALA A 231 -17.55 -22.15 -5.37
CA ALA A 231 -18.87 -22.74 -5.66
C ALA A 231 -19.64 -22.97 -4.35
N ASP A 232 -20.93 -22.64 -4.36
CA ASP A 232 -21.89 -22.85 -3.26
C ASP A 232 -21.57 -22.14 -1.93
N ASN A 233 -20.74 -21.08 -1.94
CA ASN A 233 -20.42 -20.30 -0.74
C ASN A 233 -21.39 -19.12 -0.52
N GLU A 234 -22.67 -19.41 -0.29
CA GLU A 234 -23.71 -18.39 -0.03
C GLU A 234 -23.39 -17.53 1.20
N GLU A 235 -22.80 -18.12 2.23
CA GLU A 235 -22.40 -17.42 3.45
C GLU A 235 -21.35 -16.35 3.15
N ALA A 236 -20.35 -16.64 2.32
CA ALA A 236 -19.37 -15.64 1.91
C ALA A 236 -19.99 -14.49 1.11
N VAL A 237 -20.98 -14.78 0.25
CA VAL A 237 -21.71 -13.74 -0.49
C VAL A 237 -22.47 -12.82 0.46
N ILE A 238 -23.19 -13.40 1.44
CA ILE A 238 -23.91 -12.65 2.47
C ILE A 238 -22.95 -11.83 3.31
N HIS A 239 -21.86 -12.43 3.77
CA HIS A 239 -20.85 -11.74 4.58
C HIS A 239 -20.20 -10.59 3.80
N TYR A 240 -19.81 -10.81 2.53
CA TYR A 240 -19.27 -9.76 1.67
C TYR A 240 -20.23 -8.59 1.47
N GLN A 241 -21.53 -8.88 1.29
CA GLN A 241 -22.55 -7.85 1.21
C GLN A 241 -22.72 -7.12 2.55
N ASN A 242 -22.76 -7.84 3.67
CA ASN A 242 -22.84 -7.25 5.01
C ASN A 242 -21.67 -6.32 5.30
N LEU A 243 -20.45 -6.64 4.86
CA LEU A 243 -19.30 -5.74 5.01
C LEU A 243 -19.49 -4.45 4.23
N LYS A 244 -19.94 -4.52 2.97
CA LYS A 244 -20.21 -3.32 2.17
C LYS A 244 -21.32 -2.46 2.78
N ASP A 245 -22.30 -3.09 3.41
CA ASP A 245 -23.40 -2.38 4.08
C ASP A 245 -22.95 -1.76 5.41
N LEU A 246 -22.21 -2.51 6.22
CA LEU A 246 -21.56 -2.05 7.46
C LEU A 246 -20.67 -0.83 7.19
N PHE A 247 -19.87 -0.88 6.15
CA PHE A 247 -18.97 0.20 5.76
C PHE A 247 -19.62 1.26 4.87
N ARG A 248 -20.95 1.19 4.63
CA ARG A 248 -21.71 2.22 3.90
C ARG A 248 -21.19 2.49 2.48
N LEU A 249 -20.71 1.46 1.79
CA LEU A 249 -20.04 1.58 0.49
C LEU A 249 -20.99 1.59 -0.71
N SER A 250 -22.22 1.11 -0.53
CA SER A 250 -23.21 1.00 -1.62
C SER A 250 -24.27 2.09 -1.52
N ALA A 251 -24.84 2.48 -2.65
CA ALA A 251 -25.93 3.47 -2.67
C ALA A 251 -27.19 2.97 -1.92
N ASN A 252 -27.32 1.66 -1.73
CA ASN A 252 -28.42 1.05 -0.97
C ASN A 252 -28.20 1.17 0.54
N SER A 253 -26.95 1.07 1.01
CA SER A 253 -26.61 1.23 2.42
C SER A 253 -26.45 2.68 2.83
N ASP A 254 -26.04 3.54 1.89
CA ASP A 254 -25.89 4.97 2.12
C ASP A 254 -26.07 5.76 0.82
N ALA A 255 -27.13 6.57 0.74
CA ALA A 255 -27.42 7.39 -0.43
C ALA A 255 -26.37 8.49 -0.66
N LEU A 256 -25.74 8.99 0.42
CA LEU A 256 -24.83 10.12 0.37
C LEU A 256 -23.40 9.70 0.07
N PHE A 257 -22.86 8.79 0.87
CA PHE A 257 -21.45 8.38 0.80
C PHE A 257 -21.23 7.04 0.09
N GLY A 258 -22.28 6.24 -0.07
CA GLY A 258 -22.21 5.00 -0.82
C GLY A 258 -22.35 5.23 -2.33
N TYR A 259 -21.75 4.35 -3.13
CA TYR A 259 -21.80 4.43 -4.58
C TYR A 259 -22.07 3.10 -5.26
N ARG A 260 -23.13 3.06 -6.07
CA ARG A 260 -23.60 1.87 -6.80
C ARG A 260 -23.62 0.66 -5.87
N ASN A 261 -22.83 -0.38 -6.19
CA ASN A 261 -22.77 -1.62 -5.45
C ASN A 261 -21.59 -1.70 -4.45
N GLY A 262 -20.80 -0.63 -4.28
CA GLY A 262 -19.68 -0.56 -3.34
C GLY A 262 -18.44 -1.37 -3.73
N MET A 263 -18.15 -1.54 -5.02
CA MET A 263 -17.04 -2.37 -5.51
C MET A 263 -15.86 -1.58 -6.10
N VAL A 264 -15.66 -0.34 -5.65
CA VAL A 264 -14.71 0.61 -6.26
C VAL A 264 -13.82 1.24 -5.21
N PRO A 265 -12.67 1.83 -5.61
CA PRO A 265 -11.82 2.53 -4.66
C PRO A 265 -12.61 3.66 -4.01
N THR A 266 -12.84 3.52 -2.70
CA THR A 266 -13.62 4.46 -1.90
C THR A 266 -12.81 4.83 -0.68
N PHE A 267 -12.79 6.12 -0.34
CA PHE A 267 -12.01 6.67 0.76
C PHE A 267 -12.95 7.38 1.70
N HIS A 268 -13.02 6.92 2.94
CA HIS A 268 -13.87 7.49 3.97
C HIS A 268 -13.02 8.28 4.96
N TYR A 269 -13.54 9.44 5.38
CA TYR A 269 -13.03 10.16 6.53
C TYR A 269 -13.99 9.97 7.70
N TYR A 270 -13.48 9.37 8.77
CA TYR A 270 -14.17 9.24 10.03
C TYR A 270 -13.69 10.33 10.98
N GLN A 271 -14.63 11.00 11.64
CA GLN A 271 -14.38 11.98 12.68
C GLN A 271 -15.20 11.62 13.90
N GLN A 272 -14.55 11.49 15.05
CA GLN A 272 -15.22 11.13 16.31
C GLN A 272 -16.11 9.87 16.22
N GLY A 273 -15.72 8.90 15.40
CA GLY A 273 -16.47 7.66 15.17
C GLY A 273 -17.59 7.75 14.13
N GLU A 274 -17.82 8.92 13.53
CA GLU A 274 -18.86 9.13 12.52
C GLU A 274 -18.25 9.28 11.12
N LEU A 275 -18.93 8.72 10.10
CA LEU A 275 -18.57 8.95 8.70
C LEU A 275 -18.95 10.37 8.29
N VAL A 276 -17.96 11.21 7.96
CA VAL A 276 -18.16 12.64 7.71
C VAL A 276 -18.06 13.01 6.24
N ASP A 277 -17.20 12.33 5.48
CA ASP A 277 -17.01 12.59 4.07
C ASP A 277 -16.47 11.35 3.35
N ALA A 278 -16.65 11.31 2.03
CA ALA A 278 -16.18 10.22 1.19
C ALA A 278 -15.65 10.73 -0.17
N SER A 279 -14.66 10.03 -0.71
CA SER A 279 -14.19 10.19 -2.08
C SER A 279 -14.21 8.85 -2.79
N VAL A 280 -14.80 8.81 -3.97
CA VAL A 280 -14.80 7.64 -4.85
C VAL A 280 -13.91 7.94 -6.05
N PHE A 281 -13.04 7.00 -6.40
CA PHE A 281 -12.13 7.14 -7.53
C PHE A 281 -12.59 6.21 -8.66
N PHE A 282 -13.00 6.80 -9.80
CA PHE A 282 -13.56 6.15 -10.99
C PHE A 282 -14.96 5.54 -10.85
N ASN A 283 -15.32 4.70 -11.83
CA ASN A 283 -16.58 3.98 -12.02
C ASN A 283 -17.80 4.84 -12.38
N ASP A 284 -17.55 5.92 -13.13
CA ASP A 284 -18.58 6.65 -13.84
C ASP A 284 -19.25 5.76 -14.90
N VAL A 285 -20.55 5.98 -15.12
CA VAL A 285 -21.30 5.33 -16.22
C VAL A 285 -21.27 6.25 -17.43
N VAL A 286 -20.80 5.73 -18.56
CA VAL A 286 -20.74 6.45 -19.83
C VAL A 286 -21.79 5.90 -20.79
N GLU A 287 -22.59 6.79 -21.38
CA GLU A 287 -23.57 6.44 -22.40
C GLU A 287 -23.45 7.35 -23.63
N LYS A 288 -23.85 6.83 -24.79
CA LYS A 288 -23.96 7.61 -26.02
C LYS A 288 -25.39 8.13 -26.17
N ILE A 289 -25.58 9.45 -26.02
CA ILE A 289 -26.87 10.14 -26.11
C ILE A 289 -26.80 11.18 -27.23
N ASN A 290 -27.66 11.08 -28.24
CA ASN A 290 -27.71 12.02 -29.38
C ASN A 290 -26.33 12.25 -30.04
N GLU A 291 -25.61 11.17 -30.34
CA GLU A 291 -24.24 11.19 -30.90
C GLU A 291 -23.15 11.79 -30.00
N ARG A 292 -23.42 11.99 -28.71
CA ARG A 292 -22.42 12.48 -27.73
C ARG A 292 -22.21 11.47 -26.63
N TYR A 293 -20.99 11.40 -26.11
CA TYR A 293 -20.67 10.56 -24.95
C TYR A 293 -20.81 11.37 -23.67
N MET A 294 -21.66 10.90 -22.77
CA MET A 294 -22.03 11.60 -21.54
C MET A 294 -21.78 10.70 -20.34
N ILE A 295 -21.32 11.29 -19.24
CA ILE A 295 -21.30 10.63 -17.94
C ILE A 295 -22.71 10.68 -17.36
N THR A 296 -23.46 9.58 -17.43
CA THR A 296 -24.86 9.53 -16.98
C THR A 296 -25.01 9.26 -15.49
N ASN A 297 -23.98 8.72 -14.85
CA ASN A 297 -23.95 8.48 -13.41
C ASN A 297 -22.51 8.62 -12.89
N SER A 298 -22.35 9.37 -11.80
CA SER A 298 -21.07 9.54 -11.11
C SER A 298 -21.31 9.64 -9.60
N PHE A 299 -20.30 9.31 -8.80
CA PHE A 299 -20.31 9.68 -7.39
C PHE A 299 -20.38 11.21 -7.23
N TYR A 300 -19.77 11.96 -8.15
CA TYR A 300 -19.78 13.42 -8.14
C TYR A 300 -21.01 13.97 -8.87
N SER A 301 -22.19 13.67 -8.32
CA SER A 301 -23.48 14.22 -8.77
C SER A 301 -23.74 15.61 -8.18
N LEU A 302 -24.74 16.32 -8.71
CA LEU A 302 -25.11 17.65 -8.22
C LEU A 302 -25.51 17.63 -6.73
N GLU A 303 -26.25 16.60 -6.29
CA GLU A 303 -26.68 16.45 -4.90
C GLU A 303 -25.48 16.27 -3.96
N ARG A 304 -24.55 15.36 -4.30
CA ARG A 304 -23.37 15.10 -3.46
C ARG A 304 -22.40 16.27 -3.46
N ALA A 305 -22.17 16.94 -4.58
CA ALA A 305 -21.29 18.11 -4.66
C ALA A 305 -21.73 19.28 -3.75
N GLN A 306 -22.98 19.30 -3.28
CA GLN A 306 -23.46 20.29 -2.32
C GLN A 306 -23.11 19.95 -0.86
N VAL A 307 -22.79 18.70 -0.56
CA VAL A 307 -22.51 18.22 0.81
C VAL A 307 -21.05 17.82 1.02
N LEU A 308 -20.34 17.40 -0.03
CA LEU A 308 -18.93 17.03 0.05
C LEU A 308 -18.13 18.28 0.44
N LYS A 309 -17.31 18.17 1.47
CA LYS A 309 -16.67 19.36 2.06
C LYS A 309 -15.43 19.80 1.29
N TYR A 310 -14.86 18.89 0.48
CA TYR A 310 -13.61 19.12 -0.25
C TYR A 310 -13.80 19.53 -1.70
N THR A 311 -15.01 19.47 -2.25
CA THR A 311 -15.27 19.75 -3.67
C THR A 311 -16.71 20.16 -3.94
N ASN A 312 -16.90 21.03 -4.93
CA ASN A 312 -18.18 21.34 -5.55
C ASN A 312 -18.25 20.88 -7.03
N THR A 313 -17.26 20.09 -7.46
CA THR A 313 -17.19 19.59 -8.84
C THR A 313 -18.27 18.56 -9.09
N VAL A 314 -18.98 18.71 -10.20
CA VAL A 314 -19.96 17.75 -10.70
C VAL A 314 -19.39 17.11 -11.96
N LEU A 315 -19.29 15.78 -11.98
CA LEU A 315 -18.90 14.99 -13.16
C LEU A 315 -20.12 14.39 -13.87
N GLU A 316 -21.23 14.19 -13.15
CA GLU A 316 -22.48 13.75 -13.76
C GLU A 316 -22.96 14.76 -14.81
N GLN A 317 -23.45 14.28 -15.95
CA GLN A 317 -23.81 15.04 -17.15
C GLN A 317 -22.64 15.75 -17.86
N MET A 318 -21.39 15.40 -17.54
CA MET A 318 -20.25 15.88 -18.31
C MET A 318 -20.18 15.20 -19.68
N GLU A 319 -20.01 15.99 -20.74
CA GLU A 319 -19.69 15.50 -22.09
C GLU A 319 -18.21 15.13 -22.16
N ILE A 320 -17.89 13.95 -22.69
CA ILE A 320 -16.52 13.47 -22.88
C ILE A 320 -16.21 13.25 -24.36
N SER A 321 -14.95 13.42 -24.74
CA SER A 321 -14.51 13.23 -26.12
C SER A 321 -14.65 11.75 -26.53
N GLU A 322 -15.11 11.49 -27.75
CA GLU A 322 -15.11 10.13 -28.33
C GLU A 322 -13.71 9.48 -28.28
N HIS A 323 -12.63 10.26 -28.41
CA HIS A 323 -11.25 9.75 -28.32
C HIS A 323 -10.87 9.27 -26.91
N ASP A 324 -11.62 9.67 -25.90
CA ASP A 324 -11.41 9.29 -24.51
C ASP A 324 -12.33 8.13 -24.08
N VAL A 325 -13.14 7.59 -25.01
CA VAL A 325 -14.09 6.51 -24.74
C VAL A 325 -13.58 5.19 -25.27
N ILE A 326 -13.67 4.16 -24.43
CA ILE A 326 -13.37 2.77 -24.78
C ILE A 326 -14.69 2.00 -24.83
N GLN A 327 -15.01 1.40 -25.97
CA GLN A 327 -16.14 0.48 -26.06
C GLN A 327 -15.70 -0.95 -25.75
N SER A 328 -16.35 -1.56 -24.76
CA SER A 328 -16.15 -2.97 -24.41
C SER A 328 -16.59 -3.86 -25.55
N SER A 329 -15.65 -4.58 -26.17
CA SER A 329 -15.96 -5.55 -27.23
C SER A 329 -16.88 -6.69 -26.77
N ARG A 330 -16.86 -7.01 -25.47
CA ARG A 330 -17.66 -8.09 -24.88
C ARG A 330 -19.10 -7.68 -24.58
N THR A 331 -19.30 -6.47 -24.09
CA THR A 331 -20.61 -6.03 -23.55
C THR A 331 -21.27 -4.92 -24.38
N GLY A 332 -20.52 -4.28 -25.29
CA GLY A 332 -20.94 -3.09 -26.01
C GLY A 332 -20.99 -1.81 -25.16
N SER A 333 -20.75 -1.91 -23.84
CA SER A 333 -20.78 -0.77 -22.92
C SER A 333 -19.59 0.18 -23.16
N TYR A 334 -19.80 1.46 -22.84
CA TYR A 334 -18.78 2.48 -22.96
C TYR A 334 -18.13 2.74 -21.61
N HIS A 335 -16.82 2.95 -21.63
CA HIS A 335 -16.00 3.26 -20.47
C HIS A 335 -15.18 4.50 -20.75
N TRP A 336 -14.98 5.33 -19.74
CA TRP A 336 -14.00 6.41 -19.83
C TRP A 336 -12.60 5.83 -19.73
N ALA A 337 -11.73 6.15 -20.68
CA ALA A 337 -10.34 5.71 -20.65
C ALA A 337 -9.68 6.14 -19.33
N THR A 338 -9.04 5.19 -18.63
CA THR A 338 -8.50 5.37 -17.28
C THR A 338 -7.63 6.62 -17.13
N GLU A 339 -6.67 6.84 -18.04
CA GLU A 339 -5.78 8.01 -18.00
C GLU A 339 -6.51 9.34 -18.20
N LYS A 340 -7.66 9.32 -18.90
CA LYS A 340 -8.47 10.51 -19.18
C LYS A 340 -9.39 10.82 -18.01
N ALA A 341 -10.05 9.79 -17.46
CA ALA A 341 -10.80 9.90 -16.22
C ALA A 341 -9.91 10.39 -15.07
N ALA A 342 -8.65 9.95 -15.01
CA ALA A 342 -7.70 10.32 -13.96
C ALA A 342 -7.47 11.83 -13.87
N LEU A 343 -7.53 12.55 -14.99
CA LEU A 343 -7.39 14.01 -15.03
C LEU A 343 -8.49 14.73 -14.26
N HIS A 344 -9.64 14.09 -14.06
CA HIS A 344 -10.78 14.61 -13.33
C HIS A 344 -10.87 14.02 -11.92
N HIS A 345 -10.65 12.72 -11.76
CA HIS A 345 -10.76 12.03 -10.46
C HIS A 345 -9.56 12.27 -9.53
N ALA A 346 -8.33 12.36 -10.04
CA ALA A 346 -7.15 12.56 -9.19
C ALA A 346 -7.18 13.90 -8.45
N PRO A 347 -7.54 15.04 -9.08
CA PRO A 347 -7.72 16.29 -8.34
C PRO A 347 -8.75 16.20 -7.20
N LEU A 348 -9.83 15.43 -7.38
CA LEU A 348 -10.88 15.25 -6.37
C LEU A 348 -10.38 14.44 -5.19
N LEU A 349 -9.71 13.31 -5.44
CA LEU A 349 -9.08 12.52 -4.39
C LEU A 349 -7.99 13.34 -3.67
N LEU A 350 -7.16 14.08 -4.39
CA LEU A 350 -6.13 14.94 -3.78
C LEU A 350 -6.75 16.06 -2.93
N ALA A 351 -7.87 16.65 -3.35
CA ALA A 351 -8.59 17.64 -2.56
C ALA A 351 -9.14 17.04 -1.26
N PHE A 352 -9.72 15.83 -1.32
CA PHE A 352 -10.15 15.07 -0.15
C PHE A 352 -8.97 14.81 0.80
N LEU A 353 -7.86 14.28 0.28
CA LEU A 353 -6.67 14.01 1.09
C LEU A 353 -6.10 15.29 1.71
N LYS A 354 -6.04 16.38 0.95
CA LYS A 354 -5.57 17.68 1.45
C LYS A 354 -6.42 18.23 2.57
N MET A 355 -7.74 18.05 2.50
CA MET A 355 -8.66 18.55 3.52
C MET A 355 -8.53 17.83 4.87
N TYR A 356 -8.15 16.56 4.87
CA TYR A 356 -8.23 15.71 6.07
C TYR A 356 -6.86 15.20 6.58
N TYR A 357 -5.81 15.24 5.76
CA TYR A 357 -4.44 14.92 6.21
C TYR A 357 -3.67 16.09 6.80
N TYR A 358 -4.06 17.32 6.49
CA TYR A 358 -3.53 18.56 7.07
C TYR A 358 -4.55 19.19 8.00
#